data_AF-A0A532T781-F1
#
_entry.id   AF-A0A532T781-F1
#
_cell.length_a   1.000
_cell.length_b   1.000
_cell.length_c   1.000
_cell.angle_alpha   90.00
_cell.angle_beta   90.00
_cell.angle_gamma   90.00
#
_symmetry.space_group_name_H-M   'P 1'
#
loop_
_entity.id
_entity.type
_entity.pdbx_description
1 polymer ?
#
loop_
_entity_poly.entity_id
_entity_poly.type
_entity_poly.pdbx_seq_one_letter_code
_entity_poly.pdbx_strand_id
1 'polypeptide(L)'
;MEYGITPDDASKIILESYKDITMVLKAAGSSKRLVILAYLLKGSKSFSFMLDRLKIKRTTINHHLDLLIRSKLIEKEEWGRYQITEAGIEFIVSIIKAYKLISDNTQNEQEKMLNKWPEWPDFLKEPRIINENKVSNPALYEGGWNSYISTITGVLNFLGDQHDYVYISGITGYCFLVSIPGIVRTFLIKENNPADVWQEINGGTESFGWQLKKWEQRRNSPGKWNLIGEDVELALKVFNQVKEIIDNDTPVILYGIRGAGFGIINGYRNDSYLVSSYYRKEGRNEVPVRFDQLRILDKFIYYYFGKKKEKEETEVIEKKALVRALKFAKGTTYSNGGYYVGPQAYDFWIYMLEKGKEENIDKFGNSVLGIYYFDAKDVTFEYLDRLARKYKNTPQGVNLKEASKNYRDAKMHLEKFTVLFPYFEPENSSLTLDKRKKGAEILKNVKISEIEAINNLEKSIEKWA
;
A
#
# COMPACT_ATOMS: atom_id res chain seq x y z
N MET A 1 2.88 -24.46 33.95
CA MET A 1 4.22 -25.07 34.12
C MET A 1 4.59 -25.67 32.77
N GLU A 2 5.18 -24.88 31.87
CA GLU A 2 5.82 -25.43 30.67
C GLU A 2 7.26 -25.78 31.07
N TYR A 3 7.52 -27.07 31.23
CA TYR A 3 8.89 -27.58 31.24
C TYR A 3 9.42 -27.43 29.81
N GLY A 4 10.14 -26.34 29.54
CA GLY A 4 10.80 -26.16 28.25
C GLY A 4 11.86 -27.24 28.06
N ILE A 5 11.82 -27.94 26.93
CA ILE A 5 12.88 -28.86 26.50
C ILE A 5 14.19 -28.07 26.46
N THR A 6 15.20 -28.47 27.24
CA THR A 6 16.51 -27.81 27.21
C THR A 6 17.28 -28.18 25.94
N PRO A 7 18.33 -27.44 25.53
CA PRO A 7 19.16 -27.83 24.39
C PRO A 7 19.75 -29.24 24.51
N ASP A 8 20.12 -29.66 25.71
CA ASP A 8 20.67 -31.00 25.98
C ASP A 8 19.59 -32.08 25.83
N ASP A 9 18.38 -31.82 26.32
CA ASP A 9 17.23 -32.71 26.12
C ASP A 9 16.89 -32.83 24.62
N ALA A 10 16.88 -31.71 23.89
CA ALA A 10 16.62 -31.71 22.46
C ALA A 10 17.66 -32.52 21.69
N SER A 11 18.95 -32.33 22.01
CA SER A 11 20.06 -33.09 21.42
C SER A 11 19.90 -34.59 21.63
N LYS A 12 19.62 -34.99 22.88
CA LYS A 12 19.38 -36.40 23.25
C LYS A 12 18.19 -36.98 22.49
N ILE A 13 17.04 -36.29 22.49
CA ILE A 13 15.83 -36.73 21.78
C ILE A 13 16.10 -36.89 20.28
N ILE A 14 16.82 -35.94 19.67
CA ILE A 14 17.18 -36.03 18.25
C ILE A 14 18.04 -37.26 18.00
N LEU A 15 19.08 -37.51 18.79
CA LEU A 15 19.97 -38.66 18.59
C LEU A 15 19.26 -40.00 18.81
N GLU A 16 18.36 -40.07 19.78
CA GLU A 16 17.60 -41.29 20.07
C GLU A 16 16.47 -41.53 19.06
N SER A 17 15.88 -40.47 18.49
CA SER A 17 14.65 -40.53 17.66
C SER A 17 14.81 -40.01 16.23
N TYR A 18 16.04 -39.82 15.73
CA TYR A 18 16.29 -39.13 14.45
C TYR A 18 15.56 -39.77 13.26
N LYS A 19 15.37 -41.10 13.26
CA LYS A 19 14.68 -41.81 12.18
C LYS A 19 13.19 -41.45 12.14
N ASP A 20 12.54 -41.43 13.30
CA ASP A 20 11.12 -41.10 13.42
C ASP A 20 10.89 -39.61 13.14
N ILE A 21 11.76 -38.74 13.67
CA ILE A 21 11.75 -37.30 13.37
C ILE A 21 11.91 -37.09 11.86
N THR A 22 12.88 -37.76 11.23
CA THR A 22 13.10 -37.67 9.78
C THR A 22 11.88 -38.16 9.00
N MET A 23 11.21 -39.21 9.46
CA MET A 23 9.98 -39.70 8.81
C MET A 23 8.87 -38.64 8.83
N VAL A 24 8.63 -38.01 9.98
CA VAL A 24 7.60 -36.96 10.13
C VAL A 24 7.98 -35.72 9.31
N LEU A 25 9.23 -35.28 9.36
CA LEU A 25 9.72 -34.16 8.54
C LEU A 25 9.62 -34.46 7.05
N LYS A 26 10.00 -35.68 6.62
CA LYS A 26 9.81 -36.13 5.25
C LYS A 26 8.34 -36.22 4.88
N ALA A 27 7.43 -36.54 5.80
CA ALA A 27 6.00 -36.56 5.55
C ALA A 27 5.46 -35.16 5.26
N ALA A 28 5.92 -34.14 5.99
CA ALA A 28 5.48 -32.76 5.82
C ALA A 28 6.28 -31.96 4.77
N GLY A 29 7.49 -32.39 4.39
CA GLY A 29 8.40 -31.63 3.53
C GLY A 29 8.00 -31.50 2.05
N SER A 30 6.83 -32.01 1.63
CA SER A 30 6.31 -31.77 0.27
C SER A 30 5.25 -30.68 0.29
N SER A 31 5.36 -29.72 -0.62
CA SER A 31 4.36 -28.67 -0.81
C SER A 31 2.95 -29.22 -0.99
N LYS A 32 2.78 -30.35 -1.70
CA LYS A 32 1.46 -30.99 -1.90
C LYS A 32 0.89 -31.60 -0.62
N ARG A 33 1.73 -32.18 0.24
CA ARG A 33 1.30 -32.73 1.54
C ARG A 33 0.94 -31.64 2.55
N LEU A 34 1.66 -30.51 2.55
CA LEU A 34 1.26 -29.34 3.34
C LEU A 34 -0.12 -28.80 2.92
N VAL A 35 -0.41 -28.78 1.61
CA VAL A 35 -1.74 -28.39 1.11
C VAL A 35 -2.81 -29.39 1.54
N ILE A 36 -2.52 -30.70 1.52
CA ILE A 36 -3.44 -31.72 2.06
C ILE A 36 -3.74 -31.45 3.54
N LEU A 37 -2.72 -31.29 4.37
CA LEU A 37 -2.88 -31.01 5.80
C LEU A 37 -3.67 -29.71 6.03
N ALA A 38 -3.43 -28.68 5.23
CA ALA A 38 -4.19 -27.43 5.28
C ALA A 38 -5.69 -27.59 4.95
N TYR A 39 -6.06 -28.51 4.05
CA TYR A 39 -7.47 -28.83 3.79
C TYR A 39 -8.10 -29.63 4.93
N LEU A 40 -7.33 -30.54 5.55
CA LEU A 40 -7.80 -31.38 6.65
C LEU A 40 -7.95 -30.62 7.98
N LEU A 41 -7.20 -29.53 8.17
CA LEU A 41 -7.45 -28.56 9.25
C LEU A 41 -8.84 -27.94 9.20
N LYS A 42 -9.53 -27.99 8.05
CA LYS A 42 -10.92 -27.53 7.88
C LYS A 42 -11.93 -28.68 7.98
N GLY A 43 -11.58 -29.75 8.69
CA GLY A 43 -12.37 -30.97 8.86
C GLY A 43 -12.08 -32.05 7.83
N SER A 44 -12.70 -33.22 7.98
CA SER A 44 -12.42 -34.40 7.16
C SER A 44 -12.74 -34.20 5.66
N LYS A 45 -11.97 -34.86 4.79
CA LYS A 45 -12.09 -34.76 3.32
C LYS A 45 -12.03 -36.14 2.67
N SER A 46 -12.81 -36.33 1.60
CA SER A 46 -12.78 -37.56 0.81
C SER A 46 -11.56 -37.63 -0.11
N PHE A 47 -11.22 -38.84 -0.55
CA PHE A 47 -10.20 -39.05 -1.58
C PHE A 47 -10.49 -38.29 -2.89
N SER A 48 -11.75 -38.32 -3.34
CA SER A 48 -12.20 -37.64 -4.56
C SER A 48 -12.06 -36.12 -4.46
N PHE A 49 -12.35 -35.54 -3.29
CA PHE A 49 -12.16 -34.12 -3.04
C PHE A 49 -10.69 -33.72 -3.23
N MET A 50 -9.76 -34.49 -2.65
CA MET A 50 -8.34 -34.14 -2.74
C MET A 50 -7.80 -34.33 -4.16
N LEU A 51 -8.28 -35.33 -4.91
CA LEU A 51 -7.95 -35.51 -6.32
C LEU A 51 -8.36 -34.29 -7.16
N ASP A 52 -9.61 -33.85 -7.01
CA ASP A 52 -10.17 -32.71 -7.74
C ASP A 52 -9.41 -31.42 -7.45
N ARG A 53 -9.12 -31.15 -6.17
CA ARG A 53 -8.46 -29.90 -5.77
C ARG A 53 -6.97 -29.83 -6.10
N LEU A 54 -6.24 -30.94 -5.98
CA LEU A 54 -4.78 -30.93 -6.15
C LEU A 54 -4.35 -31.12 -7.61
N LYS A 55 -5.25 -31.61 -8.47
CA LYS A 55 -4.99 -31.91 -9.89
C LYS A 55 -3.75 -32.81 -10.09
N ILE A 56 -3.63 -33.84 -9.26
CA ILE A 56 -2.54 -34.83 -9.32
C ILE A 56 -3.07 -36.23 -9.64
N LYS A 57 -2.18 -37.11 -10.12
CA LYS A 57 -2.54 -38.50 -10.44
C LYS A 57 -2.97 -39.27 -9.19
N ARG A 58 -3.88 -40.24 -9.38
CA ARG A 58 -4.40 -41.14 -8.33
C ARG A 58 -3.31 -41.86 -7.54
N THR A 59 -2.28 -42.35 -8.23
CA THR A 59 -1.15 -43.03 -7.58
C THR A 59 -0.32 -42.09 -6.72
N THR A 60 -0.13 -40.84 -7.17
CA THR A 60 0.61 -39.81 -6.42
C THR A 60 -0.12 -39.41 -5.14
N ILE A 61 -1.44 -39.25 -5.19
CA ILE A 61 -2.20 -38.89 -4.00
C ILE A 61 -2.27 -40.03 -2.98
N ASN A 62 -2.39 -41.29 -3.43
CA ASN A 62 -2.29 -42.46 -2.54
C ASN A 62 -0.95 -42.45 -1.82
N HIS A 63 0.14 -42.25 -2.55
CA HIS A 63 1.47 -42.16 -1.97
C HIS A 63 1.60 -41.03 -0.94
N HIS A 64 1.03 -39.85 -1.19
CA HIS A 64 1.02 -38.76 -0.23
C HIS A 64 0.23 -39.09 1.05
N LEU A 65 -0.96 -39.68 0.91
CA LEU A 65 -1.80 -40.05 2.04
C LEU A 65 -1.18 -41.18 2.86
N ASP A 66 -0.60 -42.19 2.21
CA ASP A 66 0.08 -43.29 2.88
C ASP A 66 1.25 -42.79 3.74
N LEU A 67 2.04 -41.83 3.23
CA LEU A 67 3.14 -41.26 4.00
C LEU A 67 2.65 -40.44 5.20
N LEU A 68 1.55 -39.69 5.05
CA LEU A 68 0.95 -38.90 6.13
C LEU A 68 0.30 -39.80 7.21
N ILE A 69 -0.28 -40.94 6.81
CA ILE A 69 -0.83 -41.95 7.72
C ILE A 69 0.30 -42.65 8.47
N ARG A 70 1.35 -43.09 7.77
CA ARG A 70 2.51 -43.74 8.39
C ARG A 70 3.22 -42.83 9.40
N SER A 71 3.23 -41.52 9.14
CA SER A 71 3.76 -40.53 10.09
C SER A 71 2.77 -40.11 11.17
N LYS A 72 1.59 -40.73 11.26
CA LYS A 72 0.52 -40.43 12.23
C LYS A 72 0.04 -38.97 12.22
N LEU A 73 0.24 -38.25 11.12
CA LEU A 73 -0.22 -36.86 10.97
C LEU A 73 -1.69 -36.80 10.55
N ILE A 74 -2.17 -37.84 9.86
CA ILE A 74 -3.55 -38.00 9.47
C ILE A 74 -3.98 -39.43 9.74
N GLU A 75 -5.29 -39.66 9.75
CA GLU A 75 -5.90 -40.97 9.81
C GLU A 75 -7.02 -41.09 8.77
N LYS A 76 -7.39 -42.34 8.49
CA LYS A 76 -8.45 -42.67 7.55
C LYS A 76 -9.69 -43.07 8.33
N GLU A 77 -10.75 -42.28 8.19
CA GLU A 77 -12.07 -42.57 8.75
C GLU A 77 -12.78 -43.67 7.92
N GLU A 78 -13.93 -44.10 8.42
CA GLU A 78 -14.89 -44.89 7.64
C GLU A 78 -15.25 -44.16 6.33
N TRP A 79 -15.61 -44.93 5.30
CA TRP A 79 -16.04 -44.41 3.99
C TRP A 79 -14.97 -43.68 3.16
N GLY A 80 -13.68 -43.91 3.45
CA GLY A 80 -12.59 -43.38 2.61
C GLY A 80 -12.39 -41.87 2.74
N ARG A 81 -12.80 -41.32 3.89
CA ARG A 81 -12.48 -39.96 4.31
C ARG A 81 -11.19 -39.96 5.13
N TYR A 82 -10.52 -38.83 5.14
CA TYR A 82 -9.28 -38.62 5.88
C TYR A 82 -9.48 -37.43 6.81
N GLN A 83 -8.91 -37.50 8.00
CA GLN A 83 -8.88 -36.39 8.95
C GLN A 83 -7.48 -36.21 9.54
N ILE A 84 -7.18 -35.00 9.98
CA ILE A 84 -5.92 -34.70 10.66
C ILE A 84 -6.02 -35.20 12.11
N THR A 85 -4.96 -35.83 12.62
CA THR A 85 -4.89 -36.27 14.02
C THR A 85 -4.58 -35.07 14.93
N GLU A 86 -4.81 -35.21 16.23
CA GLU A 86 -4.42 -34.19 17.22
C GLU A 86 -2.92 -33.88 17.15
N ALA A 87 -2.08 -34.93 17.10
CA ALA A 87 -0.64 -34.79 16.90
C ALA A 87 -0.28 -34.09 15.57
N GLY A 88 -1.06 -34.32 14.51
CA GLY A 88 -0.91 -33.63 13.23
C GLY A 88 -1.22 -32.13 13.31
N ILE A 89 -2.24 -31.75 14.09
CA ILE A 89 -2.58 -30.34 14.34
C ILE A 89 -1.44 -29.67 15.10
N GLU A 90 -1.00 -30.24 16.22
CA GLU A 90 0.09 -29.69 17.04
C GLU A 90 1.38 -29.53 16.25
N PHE A 91 1.72 -30.52 15.42
CA PHE A 91 2.89 -30.49 14.55
C PHE A 91 2.81 -29.35 13.54
N ILE A 92 1.67 -29.15 12.87
CA ILE A 92 1.51 -28.07 11.89
C ILE A 92 1.54 -26.70 12.56
N VAL A 93 0.90 -26.56 13.71
CA VAL A 93 0.98 -25.32 14.51
C VAL A 93 2.42 -25.01 14.88
N SER A 94 3.21 -26.02 15.28
CA SER A 94 4.62 -25.86 15.65
C SER A 94 5.48 -25.44 14.45
N ILE A 95 5.27 -26.02 13.27
CA ILE A 95 5.94 -25.57 12.04
C ILE A 95 5.58 -24.13 11.71
N ILE A 96 4.31 -23.73 11.82
CA ILE A 96 3.87 -22.36 11.52
C ILE A 96 4.50 -21.37 12.50
N LYS A 97 4.57 -21.71 13.79
CA LYS A 97 5.25 -20.90 14.81
C LYS A 97 6.74 -20.75 14.48
N ALA A 98 7.43 -21.85 14.17
CA ALA A 98 8.83 -21.82 13.78
C ALA A 98 9.05 -20.99 12.51
N TYR A 99 8.20 -21.16 11.49
CA TYR A 99 8.27 -20.38 10.26
C TYR A 99 8.08 -18.88 10.51
N LYS A 100 7.10 -18.48 11.34
CA LYS A 100 6.90 -17.07 11.72
C LYS A 100 8.12 -16.52 12.45
N LEU A 101 8.64 -17.25 13.43
CA LEU A 101 9.83 -16.84 14.18
C LEU A 101 11.04 -16.66 13.25
N ILE A 102 11.26 -17.60 12.33
CA ILE A 102 12.34 -17.53 11.33
C ILE A 102 12.09 -16.38 10.36
N SER A 103 10.88 -16.18 9.84
CA SER A 103 10.58 -15.12 8.88
C SER A 103 10.74 -13.73 9.48
N ASP A 104 10.30 -13.57 10.73
CA ASP A 104 10.35 -12.30 11.46
C ASP A 104 11.79 -11.97 11.88
N ASN A 105 12.56 -12.99 12.28
CA ASN A 105 14.00 -12.84 12.54
C ASN A 105 14.80 -12.62 11.26
N THR A 106 14.49 -13.30 10.15
CA THR A 106 15.20 -13.13 8.88
C THR A 106 14.99 -11.72 8.31
N GLN A 107 13.78 -11.16 8.44
CA GLN A 107 13.53 -9.76 8.06
C GLN A 107 14.33 -8.78 8.93
N ASN A 108 14.32 -8.98 10.26
CA ASN A 108 15.06 -8.12 11.18
C ASN A 108 16.59 -8.30 11.10
N GLU A 109 17.09 -9.49 10.79
CA GLU A 109 18.52 -9.81 10.65
C GLU A 109 19.05 -9.41 9.28
N GLN A 110 18.28 -9.55 8.19
CA GLN A 110 18.65 -8.96 6.90
C GLN A 110 18.74 -7.44 7.00
N GLU A 111 17.77 -6.79 7.67
CA GLU A 111 17.80 -5.35 7.95
C GLU A 111 18.98 -4.96 8.88
N LYS A 112 19.40 -5.82 9.82
CA LYS A 112 20.60 -5.58 10.65
C LYS A 112 21.92 -5.86 9.93
N MET A 113 22.01 -6.90 9.10
CA MET A 113 23.19 -7.29 8.34
C MET A 113 23.50 -6.31 7.21
N LEU A 114 22.47 -5.85 6.49
CA LEU A 114 22.61 -4.79 5.47
C LEU A 114 23.09 -3.46 6.07
N ASN A 115 22.81 -3.21 7.35
CA ASN A 115 23.19 -1.98 8.05
C ASN A 115 24.51 -2.08 8.84
N LYS A 116 25.13 -3.26 8.99
CA LYS A 116 26.29 -3.46 9.88
C LYS A 116 27.55 -4.06 9.27
N TRP A 117 27.61 -4.42 7.98
CA TRP A 117 28.81 -5.06 7.41
C TRP A 117 29.71 -4.10 6.64
N PRO A 118 30.94 -3.81 7.14
CA PRO A 118 31.90 -3.00 6.40
C PRO A 118 32.60 -3.78 5.28
N GLU A 119 32.91 -5.08 5.40
CA GLU A 119 33.72 -5.77 4.38
C GLU A 119 33.40 -7.27 4.28
N TRP A 120 33.24 -7.78 3.05
CA TRP A 120 32.99 -9.21 2.76
C TRP A 120 34.27 -10.05 2.89
N PRO A 121 34.17 -11.35 3.28
CA PRO A 121 35.31 -12.28 3.30
C PRO A 121 36.00 -12.40 1.93
N ASP A 122 37.34 -12.42 1.92
CA ASP A 122 38.17 -12.39 0.71
C ASP A 122 37.83 -13.44 -0.35
N PHE A 123 37.35 -14.62 0.04
CA PHE A 123 37.02 -15.70 -0.88
C PHE A 123 35.67 -15.52 -1.61
N LEU A 124 34.87 -14.53 -1.21
CA LEU A 124 33.66 -14.08 -1.93
C LEU A 124 33.93 -12.83 -2.79
N LYS A 125 35.18 -12.34 -2.81
CA LYS A 125 35.66 -11.23 -3.66
C LYS A 125 36.03 -11.68 -5.07
N GLU A 126 35.41 -12.73 -5.61
CA GLU A 126 35.30 -12.76 -7.07
C GLU A 126 34.54 -11.49 -7.46
N PRO A 127 35.06 -10.66 -8.39
CA PRO A 127 34.41 -9.41 -8.76
C PRO A 127 33.07 -9.76 -9.40
N ARG A 128 32.01 -9.84 -8.59
CA ARG A 128 30.65 -9.73 -9.07
C ARG A 128 30.63 -8.40 -9.79
N ILE A 129 30.48 -8.44 -11.10
CA ILE A 129 30.29 -7.25 -11.90
C ILE A 129 29.02 -6.60 -11.34
N ILE A 130 29.19 -5.60 -10.49
CA ILE A 130 28.09 -4.87 -9.90
C ILE A 130 27.49 -4.08 -11.05
N ASN A 131 26.29 -4.50 -11.47
CA ASN A 131 25.54 -3.78 -12.47
C ASN A 131 24.79 -2.65 -11.76
N GLU A 132 25.39 -1.46 -11.72
CA GLU A 132 24.83 -0.29 -11.05
C GLU A 132 24.82 0.89 -11.99
N ASN A 133 23.68 1.58 -12.02
CA ASN A 133 23.57 2.89 -12.65
C ASN A 133 22.64 3.76 -11.81
N LYS A 134 22.84 5.08 -11.89
CA LYS A 134 22.02 6.09 -11.21
C LYS A 134 21.84 7.26 -12.14
N VAL A 135 20.69 7.92 -11.98
CA VAL A 135 20.52 9.25 -12.56
C VAL A 135 21.57 10.20 -11.99
N SER A 136 22.02 11.12 -12.83
CA SER A 136 23.08 12.10 -12.59
C SER A 136 22.80 12.97 -11.36
N ASN A 137 21.53 13.33 -11.16
CA ASN A 137 21.04 14.07 -10.01
C ASN A 137 19.85 13.33 -9.38
N PRO A 138 19.99 12.64 -8.23
CA PRO A 138 18.87 11.90 -7.65
C PRO A 138 17.68 12.79 -7.29
N ALA A 139 16.50 12.47 -7.83
CA ALA A 139 15.24 13.09 -7.45
C ALA A 139 14.83 12.69 -6.02
N LEU A 140 14.39 13.64 -5.22
CA LEU A 140 14.12 13.42 -3.80
C LEU A 140 12.62 13.34 -3.54
N TYR A 141 12.19 12.42 -2.67
CA TYR A 141 10.81 12.40 -2.20
C TYR A 141 10.55 13.66 -1.37
N GLU A 142 9.61 14.48 -1.82
CA GLU A 142 9.30 15.78 -1.22
C GLU A 142 7.79 15.91 -0.98
N GLY A 143 7.34 15.93 0.28
CA GLY A 143 5.93 16.22 0.55
C GLY A 143 5.30 15.50 1.72
N GLY A 144 4.02 15.14 1.53
CA GLY A 144 3.07 14.68 2.54
C GLY A 144 2.84 13.17 2.58
N TRP A 145 1.67 12.80 3.10
CA TRP A 145 1.18 11.42 3.12
C TRP A 145 0.78 10.91 1.73
N ASN A 146 0.44 11.82 0.81
CA ASN A 146 0.17 11.47 -0.57
C ASN A 146 1.48 11.21 -1.33
N SER A 147 1.85 9.94 -1.45
CA SER A 147 3.10 9.55 -2.09
C SER A 147 3.14 9.79 -3.59
N TYR A 148 2.00 9.71 -4.29
CA TYR A 148 1.94 10.07 -5.70
C TYR A 148 2.34 11.53 -5.88
N ILE A 149 1.71 12.46 -5.17
CA ILE A 149 2.02 13.89 -5.29
C ILE A 149 3.46 14.18 -4.80
N SER A 150 3.91 13.51 -3.75
CA SER A 150 5.26 13.73 -3.22
C SER A 150 6.36 13.26 -4.19
N THR A 151 6.12 12.16 -4.90
CA THR A 151 7.04 11.64 -5.91
C THR A 151 7.02 12.49 -7.19
N ILE A 152 5.85 12.97 -7.61
CA ILE A 152 5.72 13.95 -8.71
C ILE A 152 6.48 15.24 -8.40
N THR A 153 6.35 15.75 -7.16
CA THR A 153 7.07 16.93 -6.68
C THR A 153 8.58 16.76 -6.82
N GLY A 154 9.11 15.66 -6.28
CA GLY A 154 10.52 15.33 -6.39
C GLY A 154 11.05 15.24 -7.83
N VAL A 155 10.28 14.61 -8.72
CA VAL A 155 10.70 14.44 -10.11
C VAL A 155 10.59 15.74 -10.91
N LEU A 156 9.56 16.56 -10.71
CA LEU A 156 9.49 17.88 -11.36
C LEU A 156 10.65 18.79 -10.92
N ASN A 157 11.02 18.74 -9.64
CA ASN A 157 12.16 19.48 -9.10
C ASN A 157 13.48 18.97 -9.71
N PHE A 158 13.64 17.66 -9.90
CA PHE A 158 14.77 17.11 -10.67
C PHE A 158 14.85 17.67 -12.10
N LEU A 159 13.70 17.82 -12.76
CA LEU A 159 13.61 18.38 -14.12
C LEU A 159 13.79 19.91 -14.18
N GLY A 160 14.02 20.56 -13.03
CA GLY A 160 14.20 22.00 -12.92
C GLY A 160 12.90 22.82 -12.91
N ASP A 161 11.72 22.18 -12.86
CA ASP A 161 10.44 22.88 -12.65
C ASP A 161 10.12 22.89 -11.15
N GLN A 162 10.76 23.81 -10.44
CA GLN A 162 10.73 23.89 -8.97
C GLN A 162 9.34 24.31 -8.46
N HIS A 163 8.60 23.37 -7.90
CA HIS A 163 7.32 23.61 -7.22
C HIS A 163 7.30 22.87 -5.88
N ASP A 164 6.55 23.42 -4.92
CA ASP A 164 6.33 22.71 -3.67
C ASP A 164 5.15 21.75 -3.72
N TYR A 165 5.13 20.83 -2.75
CA TYR A 165 4.09 19.81 -2.60
C TYR A 165 2.68 20.40 -2.57
N VAL A 166 2.51 21.58 -1.95
CA VAL A 166 1.20 22.24 -1.84
C VAL A 166 0.70 22.68 -3.21
N TYR A 167 1.55 23.35 -3.98
CA TYR A 167 1.18 23.82 -5.31
C TYR A 167 0.88 22.66 -6.25
N ILE A 168 1.71 21.63 -6.28
CA ILE A 168 1.47 20.44 -7.13
C ILE A 168 0.18 19.73 -6.74
N SER A 169 -0.07 19.55 -5.44
CA SER A 169 -1.31 18.96 -4.97
C SER A 169 -2.54 19.78 -5.39
N GLY A 170 -2.45 21.10 -5.32
CA GLY A 170 -3.52 22.01 -5.72
C GLY A 170 -3.78 21.99 -7.24
N ILE A 171 -2.72 22.06 -8.06
CA ILE A 171 -2.83 22.01 -9.52
C ILE A 171 -3.40 20.68 -10.01
N THR A 172 -2.95 19.55 -9.44
CA THR A 172 -3.48 18.22 -9.76
C THR A 172 -4.90 18.00 -9.23
N GLY A 173 -5.34 18.83 -8.28
CA GLY A 173 -6.62 18.71 -7.58
C GLY A 173 -6.67 17.59 -6.55
N TYR A 174 -5.62 16.77 -6.40
CA TYR A 174 -5.67 15.54 -5.59
C TYR A 174 -6.12 15.81 -4.15
N CYS A 175 -5.61 16.86 -3.49
CA CYS A 175 -5.99 17.17 -2.10
C CYS A 175 -7.49 17.46 -1.87
N PHE A 176 -8.24 17.78 -2.94
CA PHE A 176 -9.68 17.98 -2.89
C PHE A 176 -10.49 16.68 -2.98
N LEU A 177 -9.86 15.58 -3.40
CA LEU A 177 -10.52 14.29 -3.53
C LEU A 177 -10.82 13.70 -2.15
N VAL A 178 -12.08 13.37 -1.92
CA VAL A 178 -12.52 12.52 -0.80
C VAL A 178 -13.13 11.26 -1.38
N SER A 179 -12.58 10.11 -1.00
CA SER A 179 -12.92 8.77 -1.49
C SER A 179 -12.83 7.75 -0.35
N ILE A 180 -13.96 7.23 0.09
CA ILE A 180 -14.05 6.28 1.19
C ILE A 180 -14.47 4.91 0.65
N PRO A 181 -13.70 3.84 0.88
CA PRO A 181 -14.10 2.50 0.46
C PRO A 181 -15.36 2.07 1.22
N GLY A 182 -16.24 1.33 0.54
CA GLY A 182 -17.45 0.72 1.10
C GLY A 182 -17.18 -0.29 2.21
N ILE A 183 -15.92 -0.59 2.47
CA ILE A 183 -15.45 -1.29 3.67
C ILE A 183 -14.27 -0.49 4.22
N VAL A 184 -14.42 0.06 5.43
CA VAL A 184 -13.36 0.84 6.09
C VAL A 184 -12.41 -0.12 6.79
N ARG A 185 -11.61 -0.81 5.98
CA ARG A 185 -10.55 -1.70 6.44
C ARG A 185 -9.22 -1.34 5.80
N THR A 186 -8.13 -1.48 6.55
CA THR A 186 -6.82 -0.95 6.15
C THR A 186 -6.32 -1.51 4.82
N PHE A 187 -6.51 -2.80 4.57
CA PHE A 187 -6.10 -3.44 3.30
C PHE A 187 -7.02 -3.10 2.11
N LEU A 188 -8.11 -2.37 2.34
CA LEU A 188 -9.08 -1.94 1.34
C LEU A 188 -9.12 -0.43 1.14
N ILE A 189 -8.38 0.35 1.91
CA ILE A 189 -8.07 1.76 1.58
C ILE A 189 -7.08 1.70 0.41
N LYS A 190 -7.61 1.35 -0.77
CA LYS A 190 -6.84 1.30 -2.00
C LYS A 190 -6.99 2.65 -2.66
N GLU A 191 -5.97 3.07 -3.38
CA GLU A 191 -6.12 4.10 -4.41
C GLU A 191 -6.81 3.51 -5.66
N ASN A 192 -7.89 2.74 -5.47
CA ASN A 192 -8.78 2.28 -6.54
C ASN A 192 -9.78 3.38 -6.89
N ASN A 193 -9.27 4.61 -7.01
CA ASN A 193 -10.00 5.65 -7.68
C ASN A 193 -10.27 5.17 -9.12
N PRO A 194 -11.45 5.45 -9.66
CA PRO A 194 -11.78 5.04 -11.02
C PRO A 194 -10.80 5.64 -12.02
N ALA A 195 -10.69 4.99 -13.19
CA ALA A 195 -9.65 5.28 -14.17
C ALA A 195 -9.62 6.74 -14.64
N ASP A 196 -10.79 7.35 -14.63
CA ASP A 196 -11.10 8.72 -14.98
C ASP A 196 -10.70 9.75 -13.89
N VAL A 197 -10.70 9.41 -12.59
CA VAL A 197 -10.02 10.22 -11.54
C VAL A 197 -8.54 10.35 -11.88
N TRP A 198 -7.90 9.20 -12.12
CA TRP A 198 -6.49 9.15 -12.42
C TRP A 198 -6.16 9.87 -13.73
N GLN A 199 -7.06 9.84 -14.71
CA GLN A 199 -6.91 10.60 -15.94
C GLN A 199 -6.92 12.12 -15.68
N GLU A 200 -7.83 12.62 -14.84
CA GLU A 200 -7.88 14.04 -14.46
C GLU A 200 -6.65 14.47 -13.64
N ILE A 201 -6.19 13.63 -12.69
CA ILE A 201 -4.96 13.89 -11.92
C ILE A 201 -3.73 13.93 -12.85
N ASN A 202 -3.63 12.99 -13.79
CA ASN A 202 -2.55 12.96 -14.77
C ASN A 202 -2.60 14.19 -15.68
N GLY A 203 -3.79 14.61 -16.12
CA GLY A 203 -3.97 15.85 -16.88
C GLY A 203 -3.56 17.09 -16.09
N GLY A 204 -3.88 17.15 -14.79
CA GLY A 204 -3.36 18.18 -13.89
C GLY A 204 -1.84 18.17 -13.79
N THR A 205 -1.24 16.98 -13.70
CA THR A 205 0.21 16.78 -13.68
C THR A 205 0.89 17.26 -14.97
N GLU A 206 0.28 17.06 -16.14
CA GLU A 206 0.84 17.54 -17.41
C GLU A 206 0.78 19.07 -17.55
N SER A 207 0.00 19.77 -16.70
CA SER A 207 -0.11 21.25 -16.72
C SER A 207 1.20 21.94 -16.34
N PHE A 208 2.16 21.20 -15.77
CA PHE A 208 3.52 21.67 -15.51
C PHE A 208 4.40 21.74 -16.76
N GLY A 209 3.85 21.45 -17.95
CA GLY A 209 4.58 21.56 -19.22
C GLY A 209 5.47 20.35 -19.48
N TRP A 210 5.06 19.17 -19.02
CA TRP A 210 5.77 17.92 -19.27
C TRP A 210 4.80 16.83 -19.72
N GLN A 211 5.24 15.98 -20.64
CA GLN A 211 4.47 14.79 -21.01
C GLN A 211 4.60 13.73 -19.91
N LEU A 212 3.49 13.36 -19.28
CA LEU A 212 3.49 12.26 -18.34
C LEU A 212 3.33 10.94 -19.10
N LYS A 213 4.32 10.07 -19.02
CA LYS A 213 4.24 8.70 -19.54
C LYS A 213 3.81 7.78 -18.41
N LYS A 214 2.85 6.89 -18.71
CA LYS A 214 2.32 5.90 -17.78
C LYS A 214 2.40 4.53 -18.42
N TRP A 215 2.83 3.55 -17.64
CA TRP A 215 2.67 2.14 -17.96
C TRP A 215 1.90 1.45 -16.84
N GLU A 216 0.97 0.56 -17.18
CA GLU A 216 0.28 -0.26 -16.19
C GLU A 216 -0.07 -1.65 -16.73
N GLN A 217 -0.01 -2.66 -15.85
CA GLN A 217 -0.45 -4.02 -16.16
C GLN A 217 -1.03 -4.69 -14.91
N ARG A 218 -2.20 -5.33 -15.05
CA ARG A 218 -2.80 -6.12 -13.95
C ARG A 218 -1.95 -7.34 -13.63
N ARG A 219 -1.96 -7.72 -12.35
CA ARG A 219 -1.35 -8.95 -11.85
C ARG A 219 -2.13 -10.17 -12.28
N ASN A 220 -1.42 -11.29 -12.35
CA ASN A 220 -2.02 -12.61 -12.57
C ASN A 220 -2.63 -13.16 -11.27
N SER A 221 -2.10 -12.79 -10.09
CA SER A 221 -2.62 -13.18 -8.78
C SER A 221 -2.99 -11.98 -7.89
N PRO A 222 -4.08 -11.25 -8.17
CA PRO A 222 -4.47 -10.08 -7.39
C PRO A 222 -4.82 -10.44 -5.93
N GLY A 223 -4.57 -9.50 -5.01
CA GLY A 223 -5.00 -9.58 -3.61
C GLY A 223 -3.99 -10.16 -2.61
N LYS A 224 -2.78 -10.52 -3.05
CA LYS A 224 -1.69 -10.95 -2.15
C LYS A 224 -0.55 -9.95 -2.16
N TRP A 225 0.03 -9.57 -1.03
CA TRP A 225 1.14 -8.60 -1.03
C TRP A 225 2.44 -9.12 -1.61
N ASN A 226 2.66 -10.43 -1.62
CA ASN A 226 3.86 -11.04 -2.17
C ASN A 226 3.64 -11.41 -3.64
N LEU A 227 4.67 -11.19 -4.45
CA LEU A 227 4.71 -11.64 -5.83
C LEU A 227 5.00 -13.14 -5.86
N ILE A 228 4.27 -13.90 -6.68
CA ILE A 228 4.41 -15.35 -6.83
C ILE A 228 4.22 -15.75 -8.30
N GLY A 229 4.94 -16.77 -8.74
CA GLY A 229 4.81 -17.32 -10.11
C GLY A 229 5.01 -16.24 -11.17
N GLU A 230 4.07 -16.15 -12.11
CA GLU A 230 4.10 -15.20 -13.23
C GLU A 230 4.16 -13.72 -12.80
N ASP A 231 3.75 -13.37 -11.58
CA ASP A 231 3.89 -11.99 -11.09
C ASP A 231 5.37 -11.62 -10.83
N VAL A 232 6.22 -12.60 -10.52
CA VAL A 232 7.68 -12.39 -10.37
C VAL A 232 8.32 -12.14 -11.73
N GLU A 233 7.91 -12.87 -12.75
CA GLU A 233 8.33 -12.65 -14.14
C GLU A 233 7.90 -11.28 -14.65
N LEU A 234 6.67 -10.87 -14.32
CA LEU A 234 6.17 -9.53 -14.62
C LEU A 234 6.98 -8.45 -13.89
N ALA A 235 7.32 -8.65 -12.62
CA ALA A 235 8.16 -7.72 -11.88
C ALA A 235 9.58 -7.60 -12.46
N LEU A 236 10.17 -8.70 -12.94
CA LEU A 236 11.45 -8.68 -13.64
C LEU A 236 11.36 -7.91 -14.97
N LYS A 237 10.27 -8.10 -15.72
CA LYS A 237 10.01 -7.32 -16.93
C LYS A 237 9.92 -5.82 -16.63
N VAL A 238 9.19 -5.44 -15.59
CA VAL A 238 9.08 -4.04 -15.13
C VAL A 238 10.46 -3.51 -14.72
N PHE A 239 11.25 -4.29 -13.98
CA PHE A 239 12.61 -3.93 -13.59
C PHE A 239 13.47 -3.58 -14.79
N ASN A 240 13.48 -4.43 -15.82
CA ASN A 240 14.26 -4.17 -17.04
C ASN A 240 13.79 -2.91 -17.78
N GLN A 241 12.47 -2.66 -17.85
CA GLN A 241 11.94 -1.44 -18.46
C GLN A 241 12.32 -0.18 -17.69
N VAL A 242 12.24 -0.22 -16.35
CA VAL A 242 12.68 0.88 -15.48
C VAL A 242 14.18 1.11 -15.64
N LYS A 243 14.98 0.04 -15.74
CA LYS A 243 16.42 0.10 -15.97
C LYS A 243 16.75 0.89 -17.25
N GLU A 244 16.08 0.58 -18.36
CA GLU A 244 16.27 1.30 -19.63
C GLU A 244 15.92 2.79 -19.52
N ILE A 245 14.91 3.17 -18.72
CA ILE A 245 14.55 4.58 -18.49
C ILE A 245 15.62 5.28 -17.64
N ILE A 246 16.11 4.61 -16.60
CA ILE A 246 17.19 5.11 -15.73
C ILE A 246 18.50 5.28 -16.52
N ASP A 247 18.80 4.36 -17.43
CA ASP A 247 19.98 4.43 -18.30
C ASP A 247 19.95 5.66 -19.24
N ASN A 248 18.76 6.27 -19.42
CA ASN A 248 18.56 7.55 -20.12
C ASN A 248 18.46 8.75 -19.14
N ASP A 249 19.05 8.65 -17.95
CA ASP A 249 19.09 9.69 -16.93
C ASP A 249 17.70 10.23 -16.50
N THR A 250 16.70 9.34 -16.49
CA THR A 250 15.32 9.72 -16.17
C THR A 250 14.83 8.95 -14.94
N PRO A 251 14.50 9.62 -13.82
CA PRO A 251 13.95 8.96 -12.64
C PRO A 251 12.53 8.45 -12.93
N VAL A 252 12.15 7.36 -12.27
CA VAL A 252 10.87 6.69 -12.46
C VAL A 252 10.06 6.69 -11.18
N ILE A 253 8.78 7.03 -11.25
CA ILE A 253 7.85 6.91 -10.12
C ILE A 253 7.21 5.53 -10.19
N LEU A 254 7.46 4.69 -9.20
CA LEU A 254 7.01 3.29 -9.19
C LEU A 254 6.01 3.04 -8.05
N TYR A 255 4.91 2.36 -8.36
CA TYR A 255 3.95 1.87 -7.36
C TYR A 255 4.42 0.53 -6.75
N GLY A 256 4.12 0.32 -5.47
CA GLY A 256 4.49 -0.87 -4.71
C GLY A 256 5.73 -0.69 -3.84
N ILE A 257 6.21 0.54 -3.66
CA ILE A 257 7.32 0.83 -2.75
C ILE A 257 6.80 0.79 -1.30
N ARG A 258 7.52 0.05 -0.44
CA ARG A 258 7.14 -0.17 0.97
C ARG A 258 6.96 1.16 1.70
N GLY A 259 5.92 1.26 2.53
CA GLY A 259 5.64 2.43 3.37
C GLY A 259 4.86 3.56 2.68
N ALA A 260 5.17 3.86 1.43
CA ALA A 260 4.62 5.04 0.74
C ALA A 260 3.53 4.71 -0.28
N GLY A 261 3.50 3.51 -0.87
CA GLY A 261 2.69 3.23 -2.06
C GLY A 261 3.46 3.58 -3.32
N PHE A 262 3.75 4.86 -3.58
CA PHE A 262 4.67 5.31 -4.62
C PHE A 262 6.06 5.69 -4.08
N GLY A 263 7.11 5.43 -4.84
CA GLY A 263 8.47 5.93 -4.58
C GLY A 263 9.19 6.32 -5.87
N ILE A 264 10.24 7.12 -5.74
CA ILE A 264 11.08 7.55 -6.86
C ILE A 264 12.25 6.57 -7.00
N ILE A 265 12.41 5.97 -8.16
CA ILE A 265 13.55 5.15 -8.54
C ILE A 265 14.59 6.07 -9.18
N ASN A 266 15.74 6.20 -8.55
CA ASN A 266 16.88 7.01 -9.02
C ASN A 266 18.01 6.17 -9.60
N GLY A 267 17.88 4.84 -9.56
CA GLY A 267 18.94 3.95 -9.99
C GLY A 267 18.59 2.50 -9.73
N TYR A 268 19.54 1.64 -10.03
CA TYR A 268 19.51 0.23 -9.67
C TYR A 268 20.90 -0.24 -9.24
N ARG A 269 20.92 -1.31 -8.46
CA ARG A 269 22.12 -2.07 -8.12
C ARG A 269 21.76 -3.55 -8.19
N ASN A 270 22.38 -4.25 -9.13
CA ASN A 270 22.06 -5.64 -9.47
C ASN A 270 20.58 -5.82 -9.84
N ASP A 271 19.80 -6.43 -8.95
CA ASP A 271 18.38 -6.75 -9.10
C ASP A 271 17.48 -5.87 -8.21
N SER A 272 18.03 -4.78 -7.69
CA SER A 272 17.38 -3.92 -6.70
C SER A 272 17.31 -2.47 -7.19
N TYR A 273 16.19 -1.82 -6.90
CA TYR A 273 15.98 -0.41 -7.14
C TYR A 273 16.64 0.44 -6.05
N LEU A 274 17.23 1.57 -6.44
CA LEU A 274 17.68 2.62 -5.52
C LEU A 274 16.57 3.66 -5.42
N VAL A 275 15.99 3.79 -4.22
CA VAL A 275 14.69 4.45 -4.04
C VAL A 275 14.83 5.70 -3.17
N SER A 276 14.05 6.73 -3.47
CA SER A 276 13.66 7.77 -2.53
C SER A 276 12.16 7.64 -2.24
N SER A 277 11.80 7.48 -0.97
CA SER A 277 10.43 7.19 -0.53
C SER A 277 10.02 8.04 0.68
N TYR A 278 8.86 7.73 1.25
CA TYR A 278 8.39 8.35 2.50
C TYR A 278 9.35 8.14 3.68
N TYR A 279 10.18 7.09 3.66
CA TYR A 279 11.17 6.84 4.71
C TYR A 279 12.19 7.97 4.85
N ARG A 280 12.58 8.63 3.75
CA ARG A 280 13.38 9.86 3.81
C ARG A 280 12.74 10.93 4.68
N LYS A 281 11.41 11.14 4.57
CA LYS A 281 10.68 12.13 5.37
C LYS A 281 10.70 11.77 6.87
N GLU A 282 10.67 10.49 7.19
CA GLU A 282 10.78 9.99 8.57
C GLU A 282 12.23 10.00 9.10
N GLY A 283 13.22 10.44 8.30
CA GLY A 283 14.63 10.38 8.66
C GLY A 283 15.18 8.95 8.72
N ARG A 284 14.47 7.98 8.11
CA ARG A 284 14.89 6.58 8.02
C ARG A 284 15.80 6.37 6.81
N ASN A 285 16.68 5.38 6.92
CA ASN A 285 17.55 4.98 5.82
C ASN A 285 16.73 4.36 4.69
N GLU A 286 16.98 4.82 3.45
CA GLU A 286 16.46 4.17 2.25
C GLU A 286 17.28 2.92 1.97
N VAL A 287 16.61 1.77 1.92
CA VAL A 287 17.23 0.48 1.60
C VAL A 287 16.86 0.12 0.16
N PRO A 288 17.80 -0.36 -0.66
CA PRO A 288 17.47 -0.84 -2.00
C PRO A 288 16.35 -1.88 -1.97
N VAL A 289 15.40 -1.78 -2.90
CA VAL A 289 14.22 -2.65 -2.97
C VAL A 289 14.40 -3.64 -4.11
N ARG A 290 14.52 -4.94 -3.81
CA ARG A 290 14.63 -5.95 -4.87
C ARG A 290 13.36 -5.99 -5.71
N PHE A 291 13.47 -6.26 -7.02
CA PHE A 291 12.32 -6.18 -7.93
C PHE A 291 11.13 -7.06 -7.52
N ASP A 292 11.37 -8.19 -6.87
CA ASP A 292 10.34 -9.14 -6.41
C ASP A 292 9.81 -8.84 -4.99
N GLN A 293 10.35 -7.81 -4.32
CA GLN A 293 9.92 -7.34 -3.01
C GLN A 293 8.88 -6.20 -3.07
N LEU A 294 8.46 -5.82 -4.27
CA LEU A 294 7.41 -4.82 -4.48
C LEU A 294 6.09 -5.27 -3.82
N ARG A 295 5.46 -4.35 -3.08
CA ARG A 295 4.19 -4.53 -2.37
C ARG A 295 3.02 -4.06 -3.22
N ILE A 296 2.73 -4.82 -4.28
CA ILE A 296 1.69 -4.47 -5.25
C ILE A 296 0.48 -5.35 -5.00
N LEU A 297 -0.73 -4.81 -4.88
CA LEU A 297 -1.93 -5.64 -4.68
C LEU A 297 -2.62 -6.09 -5.96
N ASP A 298 -2.72 -5.20 -6.95
CA ASP A 298 -3.64 -5.39 -8.08
C ASP A 298 -2.95 -5.21 -9.44
N LYS A 299 -2.23 -4.11 -9.63
CA LYS A 299 -1.55 -3.81 -10.89
C LYS A 299 -0.19 -3.17 -10.65
N PHE A 300 0.77 -3.51 -11.51
CA PHE A 300 2.01 -2.77 -11.62
C PHE A 300 1.72 -1.45 -12.32
N ILE A 301 2.29 -0.35 -11.80
CA ILE A 301 2.15 0.99 -12.37
C ILE A 301 3.48 1.70 -12.20
N TYR A 302 3.96 2.33 -13.26
CA TYR A 302 5.00 3.33 -13.14
C TYR A 302 4.74 4.53 -14.05
N TYR A 303 5.32 5.66 -13.66
CA TYR A 303 5.28 6.92 -14.38
C TYR A 303 6.69 7.46 -14.60
N TYR A 304 6.88 8.18 -15.69
CA TYR A 304 8.06 9.00 -15.90
C TYR A 304 7.70 10.19 -16.78
N PHE A 305 8.49 11.26 -16.73
CA PHE A 305 8.25 12.41 -17.57
C PHE A 305 9.06 12.29 -18.86
N GLY A 306 8.37 12.49 -19.98
CA GLY A 306 8.96 12.49 -21.31
C GLY A 306 9.37 13.91 -21.73
N LYS A 307 9.01 14.29 -22.95
CA LYS A 307 9.39 15.59 -23.51
C LYS A 307 8.70 16.75 -22.78
N LYS A 308 9.43 17.86 -22.64
CA LYS A 308 8.87 19.15 -22.25
C LYS A 308 7.85 19.59 -23.31
N LYS A 309 6.72 20.11 -22.84
CA LYS A 309 5.61 20.67 -23.62
C LYS A 309 5.56 22.18 -23.39
N GLU A 310 4.93 22.90 -24.31
CA GLU A 310 4.59 24.30 -24.08
C GLU A 310 3.66 24.39 -22.86
N LYS A 311 4.01 25.29 -21.93
CA LYS A 311 3.25 25.49 -20.70
C LYS A 311 2.20 26.56 -20.95
N GLU A 312 0.96 26.26 -20.62
CA GLU A 312 -0.11 27.25 -20.65
C GLU A 312 0.17 28.38 -19.65
N GLU A 313 -0.53 29.50 -19.83
CA GLU A 313 -0.47 30.61 -18.87
C GLU A 313 -0.89 30.16 -17.47
N THR A 314 -0.19 30.66 -16.45
CA THR A 314 -0.38 30.23 -15.06
C THR A 314 -1.82 30.43 -14.59
N GLU A 315 -2.47 31.52 -14.98
CA GLU A 315 -3.87 31.80 -14.61
C GLU A 315 -4.84 30.78 -15.21
N VAL A 316 -4.62 30.39 -16.47
CA VAL A 316 -5.43 29.35 -17.15
C VAL A 316 -5.26 28.01 -16.45
N ILE A 317 -4.03 27.65 -16.07
CA ILE A 317 -3.72 26.43 -15.32
C ILE A 317 -4.43 26.43 -13.97
N GLU A 318 -4.37 27.53 -13.22
CA GLU A 318 -5.01 27.66 -11.90
C GLU A 318 -6.54 27.60 -11.99
N LYS A 319 -7.16 28.25 -12.99
CA LYS A 319 -8.61 28.13 -13.25
C LYS A 319 -9.01 26.68 -13.54
N LYS A 320 -8.27 26.00 -14.42
CA LYS A 320 -8.50 24.57 -14.74
C LYS A 320 -8.33 23.69 -13.49
N ALA A 321 -7.33 23.98 -12.66
CA ALA A 321 -7.12 23.28 -11.39
C ALA A 321 -8.31 23.45 -10.43
N LEU A 322 -8.88 24.64 -10.30
CA LEU A 322 -10.05 24.87 -9.45
C LEU A 322 -11.30 24.17 -9.98
N VAL A 323 -11.52 24.14 -11.30
CA VAL A 323 -12.62 23.37 -11.91
C VAL A 323 -12.47 21.88 -11.60
N ARG A 324 -11.26 21.33 -11.69
CA ARG A 324 -10.96 19.94 -11.30
C ARG A 324 -11.16 19.71 -9.81
N ALA A 325 -10.67 20.63 -8.97
CA ALA A 325 -10.86 20.59 -7.53
C ALA A 325 -12.34 20.55 -7.15
N LEU A 326 -13.18 21.38 -7.78
CA LEU A 326 -14.62 21.40 -7.57
C LEU A 326 -15.27 20.07 -7.94
N LYS A 327 -14.89 19.50 -9.10
CA LYS A 327 -15.35 18.19 -9.56
C LYS A 327 -15.02 17.07 -8.56
N PHE A 328 -13.79 17.05 -8.03
CA PHE A 328 -13.35 16.06 -7.05
C PHE A 328 -14.02 16.25 -5.70
N ALA A 329 -14.11 17.49 -5.22
CA ALA A 329 -14.71 17.81 -3.94
C ALA A 329 -16.22 17.50 -3.93
N LYS A 330 -16.94 17.75 -5.04
CA LYS A 330 -18.35 17.38 -5.19
C LYS A 330 -18.57 15.87 -5.37
N GLY A 331 -17.55 15.12 -5.78
CA GLY A 331 -17.68 13.72 -6.15
C GLY A 331 -18.55 13.49 -7.40
N THR A 332 -18.78 14.51 -8.22
CA THR A 332 -19.67 14.44 -9.40
C THR A 332 -19.08 13.67 -10.57
N THR A 333 -17.80 13.39 -10.49
CA THR A 333 -17.07 12.93 -11.65
C THR A 333 -17.20 11.43 -11.85
N TYR A 334 -17.58 10.64 -10.84
CA TYR A 334 -17.37 9.19 -10.89
C TYR A 334 -18.41 8.36 -10.12
N SER A 335 -18.90 7.27 -10.75
CA SER A 335 -19.54 6.15 -10.05
C SER A 335 -18.52 5.02 -9.98
N ASN A 336 -18.27 4.44 -8.80
CA ASN A 336 -17.24 3.40 -8.74
C ASN A 336 -17.45 2.34 -7.69
N GLY A 337 -17.53 1.08 -8.15
CA GLY A 337 -16.68 -0.02 -7.68
C GLY A 337 -16.55 -0.26 -6.17
N GLY A 338 -17.54 0.16 -5.36
CA GLY A 338 -17.49 0.08 -3.91
C GLY A 338 -16.77 1.23 -3.21
N TYR A 339 -16.77 2.45 -3.76
CA TYR A 339 -16.30 3.68 -3.11
C TYR A 339 -17.39 4.75 -3.09
N TYR A 340 -17.38 5.56 -2.03
CA TYR A 340 -18.19 6.75 -1.89
C TYR A 340 -17.28 7.97 -2.03
N VAL A 341 -17.72 8.99 -2.77
CA VAL A 341 -16.91 10.17 -3.11
C VAL A 341 -17.58 11.48 -2.71
N GLY A 342 -16.78 12.54 -2.53
CA GLY A 342 -17.28 13.86 -2.15
C GLY A 342 -18.02 13.87 -0.80
N PRO A 343 -19.06 14.71 -0.60
CA PRO A 343 -19.78 14.78 0.67
C PRO A 343 -20.48 13.47 1.07
N GLN A 344 -20.88 12.66 0.10
CA GLN A 344 -21.50 11.34 0.34
C GLN A 344 -20.51 10.36 0.97
N ALA A 345 -19.20 10.55 0.74
CA ALA A 345 -18.16 9.76 1.38
C ALA A 345 -18.16 9.94 2.91
N TYR A 346 -18.38 11.16 3.39
CA TYR A 346 -18.56 11.42 4.82
C TYR A 346 -19.83 10.80 5.35
N ASP A 347 -20.95 10.87 4.63
CA ASP A 347 -22.20 10.23 5.05
C ASP A 347 -22.02 8.72 5.27
N PHE A 348 -21.32 8.07 4.34
CA PHE A 348 -20.99 6.67 4.48
C PHE A 348 -20.06 6.40 5.67
N TRP A 349 -19.00 7.19 5.82
CA TRP A 349 -18.05 7.01 6.93
C TRP A 349 -18.72 7.20 8.30
N ILE A 350 -19.56 8.24 8.43
CA ILE A 350 -20.41 8.50 9.60
C ILE A 350 -21.34 7.31 9.86
N TYR A 351 -22.06 6.83 8.84
CA TYR A 351 -22.95 5.68 8.96
C TYR A 351 -22.21 4.44 9.44
N MET A 352 -21.03 4.17 8.90
CA MET A 352 -20.21 3.03 9.34
C MET A 352 -19.86 3.18 10.82
N LEU A 353 -19.32 4.33 11.24
CA LEU A 353 -19.01 4.55 12.65
C LEU A 353 -20.24 4.38 13.56
N GLU A 354 -21.42 4.87 13.18
CA GLU A 354 -22.62 4.80 14.04
C GLU A 354 -23.32 3.43 14.03
N LYS A 355 -23.38 2.77 12.87
CA LYS A 355 -24.28 1.63 12.59
C LYS A 355 -23.60 0.44 11.93
N GLY A 356 -22.42 0.61 11.35
CA GLY A 356 -21.73 -0.46 10.67
C GLY A 356 -21.33 -1.58 11.62
N LYS A 357 -21.31 -2.81 11.10
CA LYS A 357 -20.88 -3.97 11.88
C LYS A 357 -19.39 -3.89 12.21
N GLU A 358 -18.97 -4.40 13.36
CA GLU A 358 -17.57 -4.33 13.80
C GLU A 358 -16.63 -5.02 12.80
N GLU A 359 -17.08 -6.08 12.13
CA GLU A 359 -16.28 -6.71 11.09
C GLU A 359 -16.02 -5.76 9.90
N ASN A 360 -16.82 -4.73 9.64
CA ASN A 360 -16.62 -3.87 8.47
C ASN A 360 -15.86 -2.57 8.79
N ILE A 361 -15.43 -2.41 10.04
CA ILE A 361 -14.78 -1.21 10.53
C ILE A 361 -13.59 -1.66 11.35
N ASP A 362 -12.40 -1.53 10.78
CA ASP A 362 -11.20 -1.66 11.59
C ASP A 362 -10.67 -0.29 12.01
N LYS A 363 -10.08 -0.30 13.20
CA LYS A 363 -9.56 0.88 13.85
C LYS A 363 -8.40 1.50 13.07
N PHE A 364 -7.51 0.66 12.58
CA PHE A 364 -6.32 1.10 11.87
C PHE A 364 -6.71 1.83 10.57
N GLY A 365 -7.74 1.36 9.89
CA GLY A 365 -8.29 1.96 8.69
C GLY A 365 -8.86 3.34 8.96
N ASN A 366 -9.60 3.52 10.06
CA ASN A 366 -10.05 4.86 10.48
C ASN A 366 -8.87 5.79 10.78
N SER A 367 -7.81 5.26 11.40
CA SER A 367 -6.61 6.05 11.74
C SER A 367 -5.85 6.48 10.48
N VAL A 368 -5.72 5.57 9.50
CA VAL A 368 -5.14 5.84 8.17
C VAL A 368 -5.96 6.88 7.42
N LEU A 369 -7.28 6.72 7.33
CA LEU A 369 -8.14 7.70 6.65
C LEU A 369 -8.09 9.06 7.35
N GLY A 370 -8.10 9.07 8.68
CA GLY A 370 -8.04 10.29 9.47
C GLY A 370 -6.79 11.11 9.18
N ILE A 371 -5.61 10.48 9.22
CA ILE A 371 -4.34 11.17 8.97
C ILE A 371 -4.19 11.57 7.50
N TYR A 372 -4.65 10.71 6.58
CA TYR A 372 -4.62 10.99 5.15
C TYR A 372 -5.46 12.22 4.79
N TYR A 373 -6.70 12.29 5.27
CA TYR A 373 -7.57 13.44 4.99
C TYR A 373 -7.17 14.68 5.79
N PHE A 374 -6.59 14.53 6.98
CA PHE A 374 -5.99 15.65 7.70
C PHE A 374 -4.87 16.31 6.87
N ASP A 375 -3.91 15.54 6.34
CA ASP A 375 -2.85 16.03 5.44
C ASP A 375 -3.46 16.66 4.18
N ALA A 376 -4.45 16.01 3.57
CA ALA A 376 -5.12 16.55 2.38
C ALA A 376 -5.79 17.90 2.65
N LYS A 377 -6.47 18.09 3.80
CA LYS A 377 -7.11 19.38 4.14
C LYS A 377 -6.12 20.46 4.54
N ASP A 378 -5.00 20.08 5.17
CA ASP A 378 -3.87 20.96 5.42
C ASP A 378 -3.35 21.58 4.12
N VAL A 379 -3.08 20.73 3.13
CA VAL A 379 -2.63 21.16 1.82
C VAL A 379 -3.68 21.98 1.09
N THR A 380 -4.95 21.56 1.16
CA THR A 380 -6.06 22.22 0.46
C THR A 380 -6.24 23.66 0.94
N PHE A 381 -6.28 23.90 2.26
CA PHE A 381 -6.48 25.26 2.76
C PHE A 381 -5.30 26.15 2.37
N GLU A 382 -4.06 25.65 2.47
CA GLU A 382 -2.85 26.42 2.19
C GLU A 382 -2.78 26.80 0.71
N TYR A 383 -3.10 25.87 -0.18
CA TYR A 383 -3.18 26.15 -1.62
C TYR A 383 -4.21 27.24 -1.94
N LEU A 384 -5.43 27.13 -1.40
CA LEU A 384 -6.47 28.13 -1.62
C LEU A 384 -6.13 29.48 -1.00
N ASP A 385 -5.46 29.51 0.16
CA ASP A 385 -5.02 30.75 0.78
C ASP A 385 -3.97 31.47 -0.07
N ARG A 386 -3.01 30.72 -0.63
CA ARG A 386 -2.01 31.27 -1.58
C ARG A 386 -2.68 31.86 -2.82
N LEU A 387 -3.66 31.17 -3.41
CA LEU A 387 -4.42 31.72 -4.54
C LEU A 387 -5.24 32.95 -4.12
N ALA A 388 -5.89 32.93 -2.95
CA ALA A 388 -6.65 34.08 -2.46
C ALA A 388 -5.77 35.32 -2.27
N ARG A 389 -4.53 35.14 -1.79
CA ARG A 389 -3.53 36.23 -1.69
C ARG A 389 -3.07 36.74 -3.06
N LYS A 390 -2.86 35.83 -4.03
CA LYS A 390 -2.48 36.17 -5.40
C LYS A 390 -3.58 36.99 -6.09
N TYR A 391 -4.82 36.53 -6.03
CA TYR A 391 -6.00 37.19 -6.58
C TYR A 391 -6.66 38.14 -5.57
N LYS A 392 -5.86 38.81 -4.73
CA LYS A 392 -6.41 39.77 -3.76
C LYS A 392 -7.16 40.89 -4.50
N ASN A 393 -8.25 41.35 -3.90
CA ASN A 393 -9.14 42.39 -4.43
C ASN A 393 -9.93 42.02 -5.70
N THR A 394 -9.94 40.76 -6.11
CA THR A 394 -10.84 40.29 -7.18
C THR A 394 -12.05 39.56 -6.57
N PRO A 395 -13.19 39.49 -7.28
CA PRO A 395 -14.36 38.76 -6.80
C PRO A 395 -14.08 37.27 -6.55
N GLN A 396 -13.25 36.63 -7.37
CA GLN A 396 -12.84 35.24 -7.18
C GLN A 396 -11.97 35.06 -5.93
N GLY A 397 -11.06 36.00 -5.64
CA GLY A 397 -10.18 35.96 -4.47
C GLY A 397 -10.93 36.00 -3.14
N VAL A 398 -12.03 36.77 -3.07
CA VAL A 398 -12.91 36.81 -1.87
C VAL A 398 -13.47 35.42 -1.57
N ASN A 399 -13.98 34.73 -2.60
CA ASN A 399 -14.58 33.40 -2.42
C ASN A 399 -13.50 32.33 -2.17
N LEU A 400 -12.30 32.45 -2.76
CA LEU A 400 -11.17 31.57 -2.43
C LEU A 400 -10.78 31.67 -0.95
N LYS A 401 -10.77 32.90 -0.40
CA LYS A 401 -10.45 33.13 1.02
C LYS A 401 -11.45 32.44 1.94
N GLU A 402 -12.75 32.56 1.65
CA GLU A 402 -13.78 31.88 2.43
C GLU A 402 -13.73 30.36 2.25
N ALA A 403 -13.44 29.86 1.04
CA ALA A 403 -13.23 28.43 0.81
C ALA A 403 -12.02 27.90 1.61
N SER A 404 -10.90 28.63 1.63
CA SER A 404 -9.72 28.30 2.41
C SER A 404 -10.03 28.23 3.91
N LYS A 405 -10.74 29.24 4.45
CA LYS A 405 -11.17 29.25 5.85
C LYS A 405 -11.99 28.01 6.22
N ASN A 406 -12.98 27.66 5.38
CA ASN A 406 -13.80 26.49 5.61
C ASN A 406 -12.99 25.17 5.54
N TYR A 407 -12.02 25.05 4.63
CA TYR A 407 -11.12 23.89 4.61
C TYR A 407 -10.18 23.84 5.83
N ARG A 408 -9.77 24.99 6.36
CA ARG A 408 -9.03 25.08 7.62
C ARG A 408 -9.87 24.57 8.79
N ASP A 409 -11.15 24.93 8.84
CA ASP A 409 -12.07 24.43 9.88
C ASP A 409 -12.24 22.90 9.75
N ALA A 410 -12.42 22.39 8.53
CA ALA A 410 -12.47 20.94 8.26
C ALA A 410 -11.19 20.22 8.74
N LYS A 411 -10.00 20.80 8.48
CA LYS A 411 -8.72 20.29 8.99
C LYS A 411 -8.72 20.25 10.53
N MET A 412 -9.14 21.31 11.21
CA MET A 412 -9.17 21.36 12.67
C MET A 412 -10.10 20.29 13.28
N HIS A 413 -11.20 19.96 12.58
CA HIS A 413 -12.05 18.83 12.98
C HIS A 413 -11.34 17.48 12.73
N LEU A 414 -10.67 17.29 11.59
CA LEU A 414 -9.89 16.08 11.31
C LEU A 414 -8.71 15.91 12.28
N GLU A 415 -8.09 16.98 12.76
CA GLU A 415 -7.07 16.93 13.80
C GLU A 415 -7.61 16.26 15.07
N LYS A 416 -8.80 16.69 15.54
CA LYS A 416 -9.49 16.04 16.66
C LYS A 416 -9.81 14.57 16.35
N PHE A 417 -10.16 14.26 15.10
CA PHE A 417 -10.38 12.88 14.67
C PHE A 417 -9.09 12.06 14.77
N THR A 418 -7.94 12.59 14.37
CA THR A 418 -6.64 11.87 14.47
C THR A 418 -6.18 11.69 15.92
N VAL A 419 -6.53 12.59 16.83
CA VAL A 419 -6.31 12.38 18.27
C VAL A 419 -7.20 11.26 18.79
N LEU A 420 -8.44 11.17 18.31
CA LEU A 420 -9.36 10.11 18.68
C LEU A 420 -8.93 8.76 18.06
N PHE A 421 -8.46 8.75 16.81
CA PHE A 421 -7.99 7.58 16.06
C PHE A 421 -6.51 7.74 15.67
N PRO A 422 -5.59 7.63 16.64
CA PRO A 422 -4.17 7.81 16.38
C PRO A 422 -3.61 6.69 15.51
N TYR A 423 -2.72 7.05 14.59
CA TYR A 423 -2.06 6.11 13.67
C TYR A 423 -1.25 5.03 14.40
N PHE A 424 -0.61 5.38 15.53
CA PHE A 424 0.17 4.48 16.37
C PHE A 424 -0.54 4.23 17.71
N GLU A 425 -1.67 3.51 17.69
CA GLU A 425 -2.33 3.07 18.93
C GLU A 425 -1.84 1.67 19.36
N PRO A 426 -1.73 1.36 20.67
CA PRO A 426 -1.37 0.02 21.12
C PRO A 426 -2.36 -1.05 20.62
N GLU A 427 -1.88 -2.25 20.30
CA GLU A 427 -2.69 -3.35 19.72
C GLU A 427 -3.94 -3.72 20.54
N ASN A 428 -3.93 -3.46 21.86
CA ASN A 428 -5.01 -3.82 22.79
C ASN A 428 -6.12 -2.77 22.91
N SER A 429 -6.08 -1.70 22.13
CA SER A 429 -7.00 -0.59 22.29
C SER A 429 -8.34 -0.85 21.56
N SER A 430 -9.42 -1.04 22.32
CA SER A 430 -10.74 -1.41 21.78
C SER A 430 -11.42 -0.28 21.00
N LEU A 431 -12.13 -0.62 19.91
CA LEU A 431 -12.98 0.30 19.15
C LEU A 431 -14.40 0.36 19.76
N THR A 432 -14.56 1.07 20.87
CA THR A 432 -15.86 1.13 21.57
C THR A 432 -16.92 1.90 20.79
N LEU A 433 -18.20 1.61 21.03
CA LEU A 433 -19.31 2.34 20.43
C LEU A 433 -19.29 3.84 20.75
N ASP A 434 -18.89 4.23 21.97
CA ASP A 434 -18.74 5.64 22.35
C ASP A 434 -17.66 6.34 21.52
N LYS A 435 -16.49 5.72 21.37
CA LYS A 435 -15.39 6.22 20.53
C LYS A 435 -15.85 6.40 19.08
N ARG A 436 -16.60 5.44 18.55
CA ARG A 436 -17.16 5.51 17.20
C ARG A 436 -18.16 6.65 17.04
N LYS A 437 -19.10 6.82 17.97
CA LYS A 437 -20.08 7.93 17.97
C LYS A 437 -19.39 9.29 18.01
N LYS A 438 -18.38 9.47 18.86
CA LYS A 438 -17.56 10.69 18.90
C LYS A 438 -16.86 10.96 17.56
N GLY A 439 -16.31 9.92 16.94
CA GLY A 439 -15.74 10.02 15.60
C GLY A 439 -16.75 10.49 14.54
N ALA A 440 -17.96 9.90 14.57
CA ALA A 440 -19.05 10.28 13.68
C ALA A 440 -19.45 11.76 13.84
N GLU A 441 -19.59 12.25 15.08
CA GLU A 441 -19.87 13.67 15.36
C GLU A 441 -18.77 14.61 14.83
N ILE A 442 -17.50 14.22 14.95
CA ILE A 442 -16.41 14.99 14.37
C ILE A 442 -16.55 15.06 12.84
N LEU A 443 -16.80 13.93 12.18
CA LEU A 443 -16.94 13.87 10.72
C LEU A 443 -18.16 14.64 10.20
N LYS A 444 -19.26 14.74 10.97
CA LYS A 444 -20.40 15.61 10.63
C LYS A 444 -19.96 17.07 10.47
N ASN A 445 -19.11 17.55 11.38
CA ASN A 445 -18.58 18.90 11.32
C ASN A 445 -17.59 19.09 10.16
N VAL A 446 -16.73 18.10 9.88
CA VAL A 446 -15.86 18.09 8.69
C VAL A 446 -16.69 18.27 7.42
N LYS A 447 -17.77 17.49 7.29
CA LYS A 447 -18.68 17.55 6.13
C LYS A 447 -19.32 18.93 5.97
N ILE A 448 -19.83 19.52 7.05
CA ILE A 448 -20.46 20.86 7.02
C ILE A 448 -19.46 21.90 6.48
N SER A 449 -18.26 21.95 7.06
CA SER A 449 -17.21 22.86 6.63
C SER A 449 -16.83 22.63 5.16
N GLU A 450 -16.69 21.37 4.73
CA GLU A 450 -16.32 21.08 3.34
C GLU A 450 -17.41 21.44 2.33
N ILE A 451 -18.70 21.29 2.66
CA ILE A 451 -19.81 21.74 1.82
C ILE A 451 -19.76 23.27 1.63
N GLU A 452 -19.55 24.03 2.70
CA GLU A 452 -19.41 25.49 2.61
C GLU A 452 -18.18 25.89 1.79
N ALA A 453 -17.08 25.15 1.92
CA ALA A 453 -15.89 25.36 1.09
C ALA A 453 -16.18 25.12 -0.39
N ILE A 454 -16.89 24.04 -0.73
CA ILE A 454 -17.31 23.71 -2.10
C ILE A 454 -18.19 24.81 -2.69
N ASN A 455 -19.16 25.32 -1.93
CA ASN A 455 -20.04 26.40 -2.38
C ASN A 455 -19.26 27.69 -2.70
N ASN A 456 -18.26 28.02 -1.87
CA ASN A 456 -17.40 29.18 -2.13
C ASN A 456 -16.44 28.93 -3.30
N LEU A 457 -15.92 27.72 -3.46
CA LEU A 457 -15.09 27.35 -4.60
C LEU A 457 -15.85 27.49 -5.93
N GLU A 458 -17.11 27.05 -5.97
CA GLU A 458 -18.00 27.23 -7.12
C GLU A 458 -18.21 28.71 -7.47
N LYS A 459 -18.58 29.54 -6.48
CA LYS A 459 -18.72 30.99 -6.67
C LYS A 459 -17.44 31.66 -7.15
N SER A 460 -16.28 31.16 -6.72
CA SER A 460 -14.99 31.66 -7.16
C SER A 460 -14.77 31.40 -8.66
N ILE A 461 -15.06 30.18 -9.11
CA ILE A 461 -14.94 29.77 -10.51
C ILE A 461 -15.91 30.53 -11.41
N GLU A 462 -17.16 30.72 -10.98
CA GLU A 462 -18.17 31.51 -11.72
C GLU A 462 -17.73 32.96 -11.94
N LYS A 463 -16.98 33.52 -10.99
CA LYS A 463 -16.50 34.90 -11.01
C LYS A 463 -15.10 35.05 -11.61
N TRP A 464 -14.53 33.97 -12.15
CA TRP A 464 -13.20 33.95 -12.72
C TRP A 464 -13.22 34.59 -14.12
N ALA A 465 -13.10 35.92 -14.13
CA ALA A 465 -12.93 36.74 -15.33
C ALA A 465 -11.62 36.41 -16.05
#